data_AF-A0A1V1TK89-F1
#
_entry.id   AF-A0A1V1TK89-F1
#
_cell.length_a   1.000
_cell.length_b   1.000
_cell.length_c   1.000
_cell.angle_alpha   90.00
_cell.angle_beta   90.00
_cell.angle_gamma   90.00
#
_symmetry.space_group_name_H-M   'P 1'
#
loop_
_entity.id
_entity.type
_entity.pdbx_description
1 polymer ?
#
loop_
_entity_poly.entity_id
_entity_poly.type
_entity_poly.pdbx_seq_one_letter_code
_entity_poly.pdbx_strand_id
1 'polypeptide(L)'
;MVLGHEGVDIVEAVDDQVKSLKVHVLNWLCLNSDQLYCDLRQLHGFTNLDQGSFASHAVWNEDFIFPIPESLSLAAAAPLMCAGAAVYSALQRARVRSSDRVGILGMGGLGHLAVQFAAKMGCDVVCLLVTAAQQPTWTDVIPWVRKGGTISAMTVDPTELNFKSLPFSDLLMNGIEIQGSLPAPREMHKGMLKFAAFHKIFPMIDIFSFTEEGILVAMMALRDGKIRYRAVLEAS
;
A
#
# COMPACT_ATOMS: atom_id res chain seq x y z
N MET A 1 8.11 -19.83 6.75
CA MET A 1 7.20 -18.68 6.62
C MET A 1 6.45 -18.85 5.32
N VAL A 2 5.13 -18.77 5.32
CA VAL A 2 4.34 -18.71 4.08
C VAL A 2 4.33 -17.27 3.59
N LEU A 3 4.68 -17.03 2.33
CA LEU A 3 4.76 -15.69 1.74
C LEU A 3 3.40 -15.22 1.22
N GLY A 4 3.34 -13.94 0.84
CA GLY A 4 2.17 -13.33 0.21
C GLY A 4 1.17 -12.77 1.22
N HIS A 5 0.81 -11.49 1.04
CA HIS A 5 -0.17 -10.77 1.89
C HIS A 5 -1.15 -9.95 1.06
N GLU A 6 -1.25 -10.28 -0.22
CA GLU A 6 -2.13 -9.64 -1.21
C GLU A 6 -3.08 -10.67 -1.83
N GLY A 7 -3.46 -11.68 -1.05
CA GLY A 7 -4.35 -12.74 -1.50
C GLY A 7 -5.76 -12.24 -1.78
N VAL A 8 -6.35 -12.72 -2.86
CA VAL A 8 -7.73 -12.47 -3.27
C VAL A 8 -8.28 -13.75 -3.86
N ASP A 9 -9.46 -14.15 -3.40
CA ASP A 9 -10.12 -15.36 -3.87
C ASP A 9 -11.61 -15.34 -3.50
N ILE A 10 -12.33 -16.39 -3.85
CA ILE A 10 -13.69 -16.66 -3.43
C ILE A 10 -13.71 -17.20 -1.99
N VAL A 11 -14.77 -16.86 -1.25
CA VAL A 11 -15.00 -17.42 0.09
C VAL A 11 -15.65 -18.79 -0.05
N GLU A 12 -14.95 -19.85 0.37
CA GLU A 12 -15.46 -21.23 0.28
C GLU A 12 -16.30 -21.65 1.49
N ALA A 13 -15.95 -21.15 2.68
CA ALA A 13 -16.62 -21.49 3.93
C ALA A 13 -16.62 -20.31 4.89
N VAL A 14 -17.66 -20.24 5.73
CA VAL A 14 -17.86 -19.19 6.74
C VAL A 14 -18.29 -19.87 8.04
N ASP A 15 -17.66 -19.52 9.16
CA ASP A 15 -18.05 -20.00 10.49
C ASP A 15 -19.38 -19.35 10.92
N ASP A 16 -20.25 -20.10 11.62
CA ASP A 16 -21.56 -19.60 12.10
C ASP A 16 -21.44 -18.37 13.02
N GLN A 17 -20.26 -18.11 13.58
CA GLN A 17 -19.98 -16.95 14.43
C GLN A 17 -19.60 -15.68 13.65
N VAL A 18 -19.34 -15.78 12.35
CA VAL A 18 -19.10 -14.63 11.48
C VAL A 18 -20.40 -13.81 11.43
N LYS A 19 -20.34 -12.60 12.00
CA LYS A 19 -21.52 -11.77 12.30
C LYS A 19 -21.40 -10.39 11.69
N SER A 20 -20.52 -10.18 10.73
CA SER A 20 -20.31 -8.91 10.01
C SER A 20 -20.60 -7.69 10.89
N LEU A 21 -19.69 -7.42 11.84
CA LEU A 21 -19.69 -6.37 12.88
C LEU A 21 -20.12 -6.82 14.29
N LYS A 22 -19.18 -7.40 15.07
CA LYS A 22 -19.18 -7.25 16.53
C LYS A 22 -17.84 -6.71 17.03
N VAL A 23 -17.90 -5.53 17.64
CA VAL A 23 -16.76 -4.85 18.25
C VAL A 23 -16.36 -5.61 19.53
N HIS A 24 -15.28 -6.37 19.48
CA HIS A 24 -14.63 -6.92 20.67
C HIS A 24 -13.69 -5.85 21.26
N VAL A 25 -13.86 -5.54 22.55
CA VAL A 25 -13.19 -4.40 23.21
C VAL A 25 -11.72 -4.71 23.51
N LEU A 26 -10.82 -4.27 22.64
CA LEU A 26 -9.38 -4.17 22.88
C LEU A 26 -8.94 -2.74 22.48
N ASN A 27 -8.68 -1.84 23.44
CA ASN A 27 -8.02 -0.52 23.31
C ASN A 27 -8.55 0.52 22.26
N TRP A 28 -8.52 1.81 22.60
CA TRP A 28 -9.10 2.93 21.84
C TRP A 28 -8.59 3.07 20.39
N LEU A 29 -7.30 2.80 20.11
CA LEU A 29 -6.74 2.81 18.75
C LEU A 29 -7.22 1.65 17.88
N CYS A 30 -7.53 0.50 18.48
CA CYS A 30 -8.04 -0.67 17.76
C CYS A 30 -9.57 -0.58 17.57
N LEU A 31 -10.25 0.26 18.37
CA LEU A 31 -11.67 0.61 18.22
C LEU A 31 -11.91 1.67 17.14
N ASN A 32 -10.99 2.62 16.97
CA ASN A 32 -11.08 3.59 15.90
C ASN A 32 -10.71 2.95 14.56
N SER A 33 -11.09 3.62 13.47
CA SER A 33 -10.77 3.23 12.09
C SER A 33 -9.28 3.31 11.76
N ASP A 34 -8.34 3.16 12.72
CA ASP A 34 -6.89 3.19 12.49
C ASP A 34 -6.18 2.01 13.17
N GLN A 35 -6.81 0.83 13.10
CA GLN A 35 -6.33 -0.39 13.78
C GLN A 35 -4.91 -0.84 13.40
N LEU A 36 -4.35 -0.31 12.30
CA LEU A 36 -2.97 -0.60 11.89
C LEU A 36 -1.94 0.01 12.83
N TYR A 37 -2.33 0.98 13.66
CA TYR A 37 -1.48 1.54 14.72
C TYR A 37 -1.84 1.00 16.12
N CYS A 38 -2.69 -0.02 16.21
CA CYS A 38 -2.98 -0.73 17.46
C CYS A 38 -1.72 -1.46 17.96
N ASP A 39 -1.38 -1.31 19.24
CA ASP A 39 -0.23 -2.00 19.85
C ASP A 39 -0.40 -3.53 19.87
N LEU A 40 -1.64 -4.00 19.82
CA LEU A 40 -2.01 -5.42 19.80
C LEU A 40 -2.23 -5.95 18.37
N ARG A 41 -1.82 -5.18 17.35
CA ARG A 41 -1.94 -5.62 15.95
C ARG A 41 -1.07 -6.85 15.69
N GLN A 42 -1.60 -7.74 14.86
CA GLN A 42 -0.84 -8.84 14.29
C GLN A 42 -0.44 -8.48 12.86
N LEU A 43 0.85 -8.61 12.54
CA LEU A 43 1.40 -8.28 11.23
C LEU A 43 1.88 -9.56 10.55
N HIS A 44 1.45 -9.76 9.30
CA HIS A 44 1.99 -10.80 8.43
C HIS A 44 3.53 -10.67 8.36
N GLY A 45 4.22 -11.81 8.44
CA GLY A 45 5.68 -11.87 8.45
C GLY A 45 6.35 -11.56 9.79
N PHE A 46 5.61 -11.15 10.82
CA PHE A 46 6.14 -10.89 12.16
C PHE A 46 5.51 -11.76 13.24
N THR A 47 4.17 -11.79 13.32
CA THR A 47 3.44 -12.54 14.37
C THR A 47 2.84 -13.84 13.87
N ASN A 48 2.39 -13.89 12.61
CA ASN A 48 1.71 -15.03 12.02
C ASN A 48 2.52 -15.53 10.83
N LEU A 49 3.55 -16.35 11.10
CA LEU A 49 4.53 -16.79 10.11
C LEU A 49 4.00 -17.89 9.16
N ASP A 50 2.92 -18.56 9.57
CA ASP A 50 2.22 -19.63 8.87
C ASP A 50 1.03 -19.13 8.02
N GLN A 51 0.67 -17.85 8.17
CA GLN A 51 -0.47 -17.24 7.50
C GLN A 51 -0.01 -16.38 6.32
N GLY A 52 -0.18 -16.88 5.08
CA GLY A 52 0.16 -16.16 3.86
C GLY A 52 -0.62 -16.68 2.64
N SER A 53 -0.66 -15.87 1.57
CA SER A 53 -1.46 -16.16 0.37
C SER A 53 -0.76 -17.08 -0.63
N PHE A 54 0.51 -17.45 -0.41
CA PHE A 54 1.18 -18.50 -1.19
C PHE A 54 0.79 -19.87 -0.64
N ALA A 55 -0.52 -20.13 -0.61
CA ALA A 55 -1.14 -21.37 -0.17
C ALA A 55 -2.41 -21.62 -1.00
N SER A 56 -2.92 -22.85 -0.98
CA SER A 56 -4.20 -23.17 -1.65
C SER A 56 -5.40 -22.57 -0.93
N HIS A 57 -5.30 -22.34 0.39
CA HIS A 57 -6.36 -21.78 1.21
C HIS A 57 -5.76 -20.90 2.30
N ALA A 58 -6.51 -19.91 2.75
CA ALA A 58 -6.20 -19.11 3.92
C ALA A 58 -7.45 -18.95 4.79
N VAL A 59 -7.27 -18.99 6.11
CA VAL A 59 -8.33 -18.71 7.08
C VAL A 59 -8.06 -17.34 7.67
N TRP A 60 -9.01 -16.43 7.54
CA TRP A 60 -8.81 -15.05 7.99
C TRP A 60 -10.01 -14.55 8.80
N ASN A 61 -9.75 -13.57 9.66
CA ASN A 61 -10.80 -12.92 10.42
C ASN A 61 -11.66 -12.05 9.47
N GLU A 62 -12.98 -12.18 9.57
CA GLU A 62 -13.97 -11.48 8.73
C GLU A 62 -13.75 -9.97 8.65
N ASP A 63 -13.25 -9.37 9.72
CA ASP A 63 -12.98 -7.94 9.79
C ASP A 63 -11.96 -7.49 8.74
N PHE A 64 -11.05 -8.37 8.35
CA PHE A 64 -9.97 -8.07 7.41
C PHE A 64 -10.19 -8.72 6.04
N ILE A 65 -11.43 -9.15 5.77
CA ILE A 65 -11.89 -9.56 4.44
C ILE A 65 -12.61 -8.38 3.78
N PHE A 66 -12.20 -8.05 2.56
CA PHE A 66 -12.73 -6.91 1.81
C PHE A 66 -13.47 -7.39 0.56
N PRO A 67 -14.77 -7.09 0.41
CA PRO A 67 -15.49 -7.42 -0.81
C PRO A 67 -14.87 -6.72 -2.02
N ILE A 68 -14.53 -7.49 -3.05
CA ILE A 68 -13.99 -6.97 -4.30
C ILE A 68 -15.16 -6.52 -5.19
N PRO A 69 -15.18 -5.24 -5.66
CA PRO A 69 -16.18 -4.79 -6.62
C PRO A 69 -16.14 -5.61 -7.92
N GLU A 70 -17.32 -5.95 -8.47
CA GLU A 70 -17.46 -6.79 -9.68
C GLU A 70 -16.68 -6.28 -10.90
N SER A 71 -16.44 -4.97 -10.98
CA SER A 71 -15.68 -4.36 -12.08
C SER A 71 -14.16 -4.56 -11.98
N LEU A 72 -13.66 -5.11 -10.87
CA LEU A 72 -12.25 -5.46 -10.68
C LEU A 72 -12.09 -6.97 -10.81
N SER A 73 -11.22 -7.42 -11.72
CA SER A 73 -10.80 -8.83 -11.69
C SER A 73 -10.01 -9.11 -10.41
N LEU A 74 -10.00 -10.38 -9.97
CA LEU A 74 -9.19 -10.79 -8.82
C LEU A 74 -7.71 -10.43 -9.04
N ALA A 75 -7.14 -10.75 -10.19
CA ALA A 75 -5.75 -10.40 -10.52
C ALA A 75 -5.47 -8.87 -10.43
N ALA A 76 -6.43 -8.02 -10.82
CA ALA A 76 -6.28 -6.56 -10.69
C ALA A 76 -6.52 -6.06 -9.24
N ALA A 77 -7.32 -6.78 -8.45
CA ALA A 77 -7.57 -6.45 -7.05
C ALA A 77 -6.41 -6.81 -6.13
N ALA A 78 -5.65 -7.87 -6.43
CA ALA A 78 -4.57 -8.38 -5.58
C ALA A 78 -3.56 -7.25 -5.21
N PRO A 79 -2.98 -6.50 -6.17
CA PRO A 79 -2.06 -5.41 -5.84
C PRO A 79 -2.67 -4.24 -5.05
N LEU A 80 -3.99 -4.08 -5.11
CA LEU A 80 -4.68 -3.04 -4.36
C LEU A 80 -4.74 -3.36 -2.86
N MET A 81 -4.69 -4.64 -2.48
CA MET A 81 -4.77 -5.09 -1.08
C MET A 81 -3.62 -4.56 -0.20
N CYS A 82 -2.47 -4.23 -0.80
CA CYS A 82 -1.36 -3.61 -0.06
C CYS A 82 -0.85 -2.34 -0.75
N ALA A 83 -0.31 -2.42 -1.97
CA ALA A 83 0.25 -1.24 -2.62
C ALA A 83 -0.80 -0.14 -2.87
N GLY A 84 -1.99 -0.52 -3.34
CA GLY A 84 -3.11 0.42 -3.50
C GLY A 84 -3.56 1.01 -2.17
N ALA A 85 -3.75 0.17 -1.15
CA ALA A 85 -4.13 0.58 0.19
C ALA A 85 -3.09 1.54 0.82
N ALA A 86 -1.80 1.28 0.68
CA ALA A 86 -0.71 2.12 1.17
C ALA A 86 -0.71 3.50 0.51
N VAL A 87 -0.79 3.53 -0.82
CA VAL A 87 -0.85 4.79 -1.58
C VAL A 87 -2.07 5.61 -1.22
N TYR A 88 -3.25 4.97 -1.20
CA TYR A 88 -4.49 5.66 -0.91
C TYR A 88 -4.49 6.24 0.51
N SER A 89 -4.00 5.46 1.48
CA SER A 89 -3.81 5.92 2.87
C SER A 89 -2.87 7.12 2.96
N ALA A 90 -1.72 7.07 2.30
CA ALA A 90 -0.76 8.17 2.31
C ALA A 90 -1.37 9.47 1.73
N LEU A 91 -2.07 9.39 0.59
CA LEU A 91 -2.74 10.55 -0.02
C LEU A 91 -3.84 11.12 0.87
N GLN A 92 -4.66 10.25 1.50
CA GLN A 92 -5.73 10.68 2.40
C GLN A 92 -5.18 11.32 3.69
N ARG A 93 -4.14 10.72 4.29
CA ARG A 93 -3.52 11.22 5.53
C ARG A 93 -2.77 12.54 5.32
N ALA A 94 -2.13 12.71 4.15
CA ALA A 94 -1.57 13.98 3.69
C ALA A 94 -2.65 15.02 3.29
N ARG A 95 -3.94 14.65 3.36
CA ARG A 95 -5.10 15.51 3.07
C ARG A 95 -5.04 16.13 1.68
N VAL A 96 -4.55 15.35 0.71
CA VAL A 96 -4.41 15.77 -0.69
C VAL A 96 -5.78 16.17 -1.25
N ARG A 97 -5.81 17.33 -1.90
CA ARG A 97 -6.97 17.90 -2.58
C ARG A 97 -6.71 17.91 -4.08
N SER A 98 -7.78 17.98 -4.88
CA SER A 98 -7.67 18.09 -6.35
C SER A 98 -6.88 19.32 -6.81
N SER A 99 -6.74 20.36 -5.99
CA SER A 99 -5.90 21.53 -6.30
C SER A 99 -4.41 21.35 -5.99
N ASP A 100 -4.03 20.27 -5.32
CA ASP A 100 -2.64 20.03 -4.93
C ASP A 100 -1.79 19.50 -6.10
N ARG A 101 -0.50 19.83 -6.07
CA ARG A 101 0.52 19.19 -6.89
C ARG A 101 1.19 18.08 -6.07
N VAL A 102 1.21 16.87 -6.60
CA VAL A 102 1.72 15.67 -5.92
C VAL A 102 2.99 15.19 -6.61
N GLY A 103 4.10 15.21 -5.88
CA GLY A 103 5.37 14.64 -6.31
C GLY A 103 5.47 13.17 -5.92
N ILE A 104 5.75 12.31 -6.89
CA ILE A 104 5.91 10.86 -6.67
C ILE A 104 7.37 10.50 -6.91
N LEU A 105 8.04 10.09 -5.85
CA LEU A 105 9.46 9.73 -5.88
C LEU A 105 9.60 8.22 -6.13
N GLY A 106 10.03 7.85 -7.34
CA GLY A 106 10.23 6.47 -7.78
C GLY A 106 9.02 5.90 -8.54
N MET A 107 9.31 5.14 -9.61
CA MET A 107 8.31 4.53 -10.50
C MET A 107 8.35 3.00 -10.43
N GLY A 108 8.05 2.46 -9.24
CA GLY A 108 7.91 1.02 -9.00
C GLY A 108 6.45 0.61 -8.75
N GLY A 109 6.26 -0.50 -8.03
CA GLY A 109 4.93 -1.04 -7.70
C GLY A 109 4.03 -0.07 -6.92
N LEU A 110 4.58 0.73 -6.00
CA LEU A 110 3.82 1.79 -5.32
C LEU A 110 3.65 3.03 -6.22
N GLY A 111 4.75 3.49 -6.82
CA GLY A 111 4.78 4.73 -7.60
C GLY A 111 3.76 4.77 -8.73
N HIS A 112 3.62 3.69 -9.50
CA HIS A 112 2.65 3.66 -10.60
C HIS A 112 1.19 3.74 -10.13
N LEU A 113 0.86 3.19 -8.96
CA LEU A 113 -0.47 3.34 -8.36
C LEU A 113 -0.64 4.75 -7.79
N ALA A 114 0.40 5.34 -7.18
CA ALA A 114 0.37 6.73 -6.73
C ALA A 114 0.02 7.69 -7.86
N VAL A 115 0.59 7.46 -9.06
CA VAL A 115 0.25 8.26 -10.24
C VAL A 115 -1.23 8.14 -10.56
N GLN A 116 -1.74 6.91 -10.65
CA GLN A 116 -3.13 6.67 -11.01
C GLN A 116 -4.09 7.25 -9.97
N PHE A 117 -3.87 7.02 -8.67
CA PHE A 117 -4.74 7.54 -7.61
C PHE A 117 -4.71 9.06 -7.57
N ALA A 118 -3.53 9.69 -7.52
CA ALA A 118 -3.43 11.15 -7.46
C ALA A 118 -4.05 11.83 -8.69
N ALA A 119 -3.82 11.29 -9.89
CA ALA A 119 -4.43 11.81 -11.11
C ALA A 119 -5.96 11.68 -11.10
N LYS A 120 -6.51 10.54 -10.62
CA LYS A 120 -7.96 10.33 -10.51
C LYS A 120 -8.60 11.12 -9.36
N MET A 121 -7.83 11.52 -8.36
CA MET A 121 -8.23 12.51 -7.35
C MET A 121 -8.23 13.95 -7.89
N GLY A 122 -7.77 14.16 -9.13
CA GLY A 122 -7.77 15.45 -9.82
C GLY A 122 -6.50 16.28 -9.63
N CYS A 123 -5.46 15.71 -9.03
CA CYS A 123 -4.22 16.43 -8.72
C CYS A 123 -3.34 16.64 -9.96
N ASP A 124 -2.44 17.63 -9.89
CA ASP A 124 -1.33 17.76 -10.84
C ASP A 124 -0.18 16.86 -10.39
N VAL A 125 0.16 15.85 -11.20
CA VAL A 125 1.09 14.78 -10.80
C VAL A 125 2.45 14.98 -11.45
N VAL A 126 3.50 15.04 -10.62
CA VAL A 126 4.90 15.10 -11.06
C VAL A 126 5.59 13.80 -10.67
N CYS A 127 6.10 13.06 -11.66
CA CYS A 127 6.88 11.85 -11.43
C CYS A 127 8.37 12.18 -11.36
N LEU A 128 9.02 11.83 -10.27
CA LEU A 128 10.45 11.98 -10.05
C LEU A 128 11.10 10.60 -10.15
N LEU A 129 11.88 10.38 -11.21
CA LEU A 129 12.57 9.12 -11.43
C LEU A 129 13.80 9.04 -10.54
N VAL A 130 13.85 8.02 -9.68
CA VAL A 130 15.03 7.68 -8.88
C VAL A 130 15.61 6.39 -9.44
N THR A 131 16.85 6.46 -9.92
CA THR A 131 17.58 5.31 -10.50
C THR A 131 18.48 4.62 -9.48
N ALA A 132 18.51 5.11 -8.24
CA ALA A 132 19.24 4.51 -7.13
C ALA A 132 18.27 3.70 -6.25
N ALA A 133 18.74 2.55 -5.76
CA ALA A 133 18.03 1.74 -4.76
C ALA A 133 18.31 2.23 -3.32
N GLN A 134 18.28 3.55 -3.12
CA GLN A 134 18.58 4.20 -1.83
C GLN A 134 17.62 5.38 -1.63
N GLN A 135 17.47 5.82 -0.37
CA GLN A 135 16.75 7.06 -0.06
C GLN A 135 17.34 8.24 -0.82
N PRO A 136 16.53 9.23 -1.22
CA PRO A 136 17.04 10.44 -1.82
C PRO A 136 17.90 11.23 -0.82
N THR A 137 18.77 12.09 -1.33
CA THR A 137 19.35 13.15 -0.50
C THR A 137 18.22 14.13 -0.14
N TRP A 138 17.81 14.17 1.12
CA TRP A 138 16.66 14.98 1.54
C TRP A 138 16.85 16.49 1.34
N THR A 139 18.09 16.98 1.29
CA THR A 139 18.40 18.38 0.91
C THR A 139 17.99 18.74 -0.50
N ASP A 140 17.92 17.75 -1.40
CA ASP A 140 17.55 17.98 -2.79
C ASP A 140 16.02 17.95 -2.95
N VAL A 141 15.34 17.17 -2.09
CA VAL A 141 13.89 16.97 -2.15
C VAL A 141 13.11 18.04 -1.39
N ILE A 142 13.56 18.43 -0.19
CA ILE A 142 12.84 19.40 0.66
C ILE A 142 12.54 20.73 -0.06
N PRO A 143 13.46 21.33 -0.82
CA PRO A 143 13.19 22.59 -1.52
C PRO A 143 12.06 22.50 -2.55
N TRP A 144 11.67 21.30 -2.98
CA TRP A 144 10.55 21.08 -3.91
C TRP A 144 9.19 21.01 -3.19
N VAL A 145 9.19 20.86 -1.87
CA VAL A 145 7.97 20.81 -1.06
C VAL A 145 7.50 22.22 -0.77
N ARG A 146 6.24 22.52 -1.11
CA ARG A 146 5.65 23.83 -0.80
C ARG A 146 5.60 24.07 0.71
N LYS A 147 5.54 25.35 1.11
CA LYS A 147 5.24 25.71 2.51
C LYS A 147 3.94 25.05 2.97
N GLY A 148 3.95 24.48 4.17
CA GLY A 148 2.85 23.69 4.73
C GLY A 148 2.61 22.36 4.01
N GLY A 149 3.57 21.89 3.20
CA GLY A 149 3.47 20.64 2.45
C GLY A 149 3.86 19.42 3.29
N THR A 150 3.46 18.25 2.82
CA THR A 150 3.67 16.97 3.52
C THR A 150 4.52 16.03 2.67
N ILE A 151 5.52 15.39 3.28
CA ILE A 151 6.27 14.27 2.75
C ILE A 151 5.74 12.99 3.42
N SER A 152 5.17 12.08 2.63
CA SER A 152 4.69 10.79 3.13
C SER A 152 5.74 9.69 2.91
N ALA A 153 6.34 9.19 3.99
CA ALA A 153 7.25 8.05 3.96
C ALA A 153 6.44 6.74 3.88
N MET A 154 6.65 5.98 2.81
CA MET A 154 5.92 4.74 2.52
C MET A 154 6.81 3.50 2.36
N THR A 155 8.13 3.70 2.28
CA THR A 155 9.08 2.61 2.13
C THR A 155 9.49 2.09 3.50
N VAL A 156 9.51 0.77 3.65
CA VAL A 156 10.16 0.13 4.80
C VAL A 156 11.63 0.00 4.49
N ASP A 157 12.43 0.87 5.09
CA ASP A 157 13.88 0.92 4.91
C ASP A 157 14.53 0.74 6.29
N PRO A 158 15.43 -0.25 6.47
CA PRO A 158 16.12 -0.45 7.74
C PRO A 158 17.18 0.64 8.01
N THR A 159 17.49 1.48 7.03
CA THR A 159 18.46 2.56 7.21
C THR A 159 17.87 3.70 8.06
N GLU A 160 18.76 4.39 8.77
CA GLU A 160 18.37 5.58 9.51
C GLU A 160 17.92 6.68 8.55
N LEU A 161 16.84 7.38 8.91
CA LEU A 161 16.45 8.61 8.24
C LEU A 161 17.53 9.66 8.48
N ASN A 162 18.47 9.77 7.53
CA ASN A 162 19.66 10.57 7.70
C ASN A 162 19.35 12.05 7.45
N PHE A 163 18.97 12.75 8.51
CA PHE A 163 18.78 14.20 8.51
C PHE A 163 20.07 14.99 8.76
N LYS A 164 21.26 14.37 8.71
CA LYS A 164 22.52 15.11 8.99
C LYS A 164 22.74 16.30 8.04
N SER A 165 22.14 16.27 6.87
CA SER A 165 22.16 17.38 5.90
C SER A 165 20.86 18.20 5.89
N LEU A 166 19.82 17.82 6.64
CA LEU A 166 18.55 18.52 6.65
C LEU A 166 18.63 19.80 7.49
N PRO A 167 18.43 21.00 6.93
CA PRO A 167 18.35 22.19 7.74
C PRO A 167 17.05 22.13 8.55
N PHE A 168 17.13 21.90 9.86
CA PHE A 168 15.95 21.91 10.74
C PHE A 168 15.17 23.23 10.63
N SER A 169 15.87 24.32 10.32
CA SER A 169 15.29 25.60 9.96
C SER A 169 14.33 25.53 8.78
N ASP A 170 14.62 24.73 7.74
CA ASP A 170 13.75 24.65 6.55
C ASP A 170 12.45 23.92 6.86
N LEU A 171 12.51 22.87 7.68
CA LEU A 171 11.30 22.21 8.19
C LEU A 171 10.45 23.19 9.00
N LEU A 172 11.06 23.89 9.95
CA LEU A 172 10.37 24.81 10.86
C LEU A 172 9.80 26.02 10.11
N MET A 173 10.63 26.70 9.33
CA MET A 173 10.28 27.97 8.68
C MET A 173 9.32 27.78 7.49
N ASN A 174 9.33 26.61 6.85
CA ASN A 174 8.36 26.29 5.80
C ASN A 174 7.17 25.48 6.32
N GLY A 175 7.16 25.05 7.59
CA GLY A 175 6.09 24.24 8.17
C GLY A 175 5.89 22.92 7.44
N ILE A 176 6.98 22.24 7.06
CA ILE A 176 6.93 20.97 6.34
C ILE A 176 6.62 19.84 7.32
N GLU A 177 5.66 19.00 6.97
CA GLU A 177 5.33 17.78 7.71
C GLU A 177 6.03 16.57 7.07
N ILE A 178 6.67 15.73 7.89
CA ILE A 178 7.16 14.41 7.47
C ILE A 178 6.35 13.36 8.23
N GLN A 179 5.59 12.55 7.49
CA GLN A 179 4.66 11.60 8.07
C GLN A 179 4.92 10.19 7.54
N GLY A 180 5.00 9.21 8.44
CA GLY A 180 4.94 7.80 8.07
C GLY A 180 3.49 7.35 7.83
N SER A 181 3.26 6.54 6.79
CA SER A 181 1.93 5.99 6.50
C SER A 181 1.99 4.48 6.34
N LEU A 182 1.18 3.77 7.14
CA LEU A 182 0.88 2.35 6.92
C LEU A 182 -0.23 2.19 5.87
N PRO A 183 -0.53 0.96 5.40
CA PRO A 183 -1.67 0.65 4.55
C PRO A 183 -3.00 1.23 5.06
N ALA A 184 -4.04 1.18 4.23
CA ALA A 184 -5.35 1.71 4.61
C ALA A 184 -6.00 0.83 5.69
N PRO A 185 -6.53 1.42 6.78
CA PRO A 185 -7.37 0.69 7.72
C PRO A 185 -8.69 0.28 7.04
N ARG A 186 -9.42 -0.64 7.68
CA ARG A 186 -10.57 -1.38 7.12
C ARG A 186 -11.52 -0.54 6.27
N GLU A 187 -12.10 0.51 6.85
CA GLU A 187 -13.11 1.33 6.15
C GLU A 187 -12.49 2.16 5.02
N MET A 188 -11.27 2.66 5.22
CA MET A 188 -10.53 3.35 4.17
C MET A 188 -10.14 2.39 3.04
N HIS A 189 -9.82 1.13 3.35
CA HIS A 189 -9.52 0.09 2.37
C HIS A 189 -10.76 -0.21 1.50
N LYS A 190 -11.94 -0.40 2.12
CA LYS A 190 -13.20 -0.56 1.39
C LYS A 190 -13.49 0.67 0.50
N GLY A 191 -13.25 1.87 1.02
CA GLY A 191 -13.37 3.12 0.26
C GLY A 191 -12.41 3.18 -0.93
N MET A 192 -11.16 2.74 -0.74
CA MET A 192 -10.15 2.65 -1.80
C MET A 192 -10.58 1.71 -2.92
N LEU A 193 -11.11 0.53 -2.62
CA LEU A 193 -11.58 -0.41 -3.64
C LEU A 193 -12.75 0.14 -4.45
N LYS A 194 -13.72 0.78 -3.78
CA LYS A 194 -14.82 1.48 -4.44
C LYS A 194 -14.33 2.60 -5.34
N PHE A 195 -13.36 3.39 -4.85
CA PHE A 195 -12.74 4.46 -5.63
C PHE A 195 -12.00 3.92 -6.86
N ALA A 196 -11.20 2.88 -6.69
CA ALA A 196 -10.45 2.24 -7.76
C ALA A 196 -11.39 1.66 -8.84
N ALA A 197 -12.43 0.94 -8.42
CA ALA A 197 -13.47 0.41 -9.30
C ALA A 197 -14.17 1.54 -10.09
N PHE A 198 -14.65 2.57 -9.39
CA PHE A 198 -15.37 3.69 -10.02
C PHE A 198 -14.50 4.46 -11.03
N HIS A 199 -13.24 4.74 -10.68
CA HIS A 199 -12.33 5.50 -11.53
C HIS A 199 -11.51 4.66 -12.50
N LYS A 200 -11.72 3.34 -12.53
CA LYS A 200 -11.01 2.38 -13.38
C LYS A 200 -9.50 2.44 -13.17
N ILE A 201 -9.07 2.43 -11.91
CA ILE A 201 -7.67 2.32 -11.52
C ILE A 201 -7.31 0.84 -11.51
N PHE A 202 -6.49 0.44 -12.47
CA PHE A 202 -6.04 -0.94 -12.62
C PHE A 202 -4.52 -0.99 -12.48
N PRO A 203 -3.98 -1.80 -11.57
CA PRO A 203 -2.54 -2.05 -11.52
C PRO A 203 -2.07 -2.59 -12.87
N MET A 204 -0.90 -2.16 -13.31
CA MET A 204 -0.22 -2.84 -14.41
C MET A 204 0.42 -4.10 -13.82
N ILE A 205 0.02 -5.26 -14.33
CA ILE A 205 0.39 -6.57 -13.78
C ILE A 205 1.04 -7.45 -14.84
N ASP A 206 2.08 -8.17 -14.44
CA ASP A 206 2.58 -9.36 -15.12
C ASP A 206 2.08 -10.60 -14.36
N ILE A 207 1.43 -11.52 -15.06
CA ILE A 207 0.85 -12.73 -14.47
C ILE A 207 1.84 -13.90 -14.63
N PHE A 208 2.04 -14.64 -13.55
CA PHE A 208 2.88 -15.84 -13.48
C PHE A 208 2.07 -17.01 -12.95
N SER A 209 2.42 -18.23 -13.35
CA SER A 209 1.75 -19.42 -12.82
C SER A 209 2.04 -19.58 -11.32
N PHE A 210 1.03 -19.97 -10.56
CA PHE A 210 1.21 -20.32 -9.16
C PHE A 210 1.72 -21.75 -8.99
N THR A 211 2.95 -21.98 -9.49
CA THR A 211 3.73 -23.21 -9.35
C THR A 211 5.12 -22.86 -8.79
N GLU A 212 5.89 -23.84 -8.33
CA GLU A 212 7.26 -23.58 -7.83
C GLU A 212 8.12 -22.86 -8.87
N GLU A 213 8.09 -23.32 -10.13
CA GLU A 213 8.82 -22.70 -11.23
C GLU A 213 8.30 -21.29 -11.54
N GLY A 214 6.98 -21.09 -11.56
CA GLY A 214 6.37 -19.79 -11.82
C GLY A 214 6.71 -18.75 -10.74
N ILE A 215 6.72 -19.16 -9.48
CA ILE A 215 7.16 -18.34 -8.34
C ILE A 215 8.63 -17.95 -8.50
N LEU A 216 9.51 -18.91 -8.82
CA LEU A 216 10.94 -18.65 -9.02
C LEU A 216 11.17 -17.64 -10.16
N VAL A 217 10.48 -17.81 -11.28
CA VAL A 217 10.56 -16.88 -12.42
C VAL A 217 10.07 -15.49 -12.03
N ALA A 218 8.94 -15.38 -11.33
CA ALA A 218 8.40 -14.11 -10.86
C ALA A 218 9.38 -13.39 -9.92
N MET A 219 9.97 -14.12 -8.97
CA MET A 219 10.94 -13.59 -8.00
C MET A 219 12.23 -13.12 -8.69
N MET A 220 12.74 -13.86 -9.67
CA MET A 220 13.89 -13.45 -10.47
C MET A 220 13.60 -12.20 -11.28
N ALA A 221 12.45 -12.13 -11.96
CA ALA A 221 12.05 -10.96 -12.71
C ALA A 221 11.89 -9.72 -11.82
N LEU A 222 11.34 -9.88 -10.60
CA LEU A 222 11.22 -8.80 -9.63
C LEU A 222 12.59 -8.29 -9.19
N ARG A 223 13.50 -9.21 -8.84
CA ARG A 223 14.86 -8.88 -8.41
C ARG A 223 15.66 -8.14 -9.50
N ASP A 224 15.47 -8.55 -10.76
CA ASP A 224 16.13 -7.95 -11.92
C ASP A 224 15.48 -6.64 -12.39
N GLY A 225 14.38 -6.20 -11.75
CA GLY A 225 13.65 -4.99 -12.16
C GLY A 225 12.94 -5.13 -13.51
N LYS A 226 12.63 -6.36 -13.93
CA LYS A 226 11.98 -6.67 -15.22
C LYS A 226 10.46 -6.71 -15.15
N ILE A 227 9.89 -6.70 -13.94
CA ILE A 227 8.44 -6.65 -13.75
C ILE A 227 7.90 -5.28 -14.15
N ARG A 228 6.82 -5.27 -14.93
CA ARG A 228 6.05 -4.06 -15.20
C ARG A 228 5.18 -3.72 -13.97
N TYR A 229 5.85 -3.14 -12.98
CA TYR A 229 5.32 -2.62 -11.71
C TYR A 229 4.80 -3.66 -10.71
N ARG A 230 3.96 -4.63 -11.10
CA ARG A 230 3.41 -5.66 -10.18
C ARG A 230 3.48 -7.05 -10.81
N ALA A 231 3.79 -8.05 -9.99
CA ALA A 231 3.68 -9.46 -10.33
C ALA A 231 2.48 -10.06 -9.59
N VAL A 232 1.68 -10.88 -10.28
CA VAL A 232 0.56 -11.63 -9.70
C VAL A 232 0.77 -13.11 -10.01
N LEU A 233 0.61 -13.95 -8.98
CA LEU A 233 0.62 -15.40 -9.14
C LEU A 233 -0.82 -15.88 -9.26
N GLU A 234 -1.12 -16.62 -10.32
CA GLU A 234 -2.46 -17.13 -10.59
C GLU A 234 -2.44 -18.65 -10.62
N ALA A 235 -3.33 -19.27 -9.84
CA ALA A 235 -3.58 -20.70 -9.89
C ALA A 235 -4.34 -21.04 -11.17
N SER A 236 -3.89 -22.09 -11.87
CA SER A 236 -4.52 -22.62 -13.09
C SER A 236 -5.68 -23.56 -12.79
#